data_AF-D5G4I0-F1
#
_entry.id   AF-D5G4I0-F1
#
_cell.length_a   1.000
_cell.length_b   1.000
_cell.length_c   1.000
_cell.angle_alpha   90.00
_cell.angle_beta   90.00
_cell.angle_gamma   90.00
#
_symmetry.space_group_name_H-M   'P 1'
#
loop_
_entity.id
_entity.type
_entity.pdbx_description
1 polymer ?
#
loop_
_entity_poly.entity_id
_entity_poly.type
_entity_poly.pdbx_seq_one_letter_code
_entity_poly.pdbx_strand_id
1 'polypeptide(L)'
;MSEKTPLLALGTSPSSSTSPETINYLAYGSNLNSATLTGSRRIHPLHITPVRVPSLTLTFTLAGIPYVEPCFANVRPRLPPPAEQEERELVGVVYEITRADYARLLATEGAGAGYQEFTVACYPLATGNEIITARTLLCPEEDTTSAGKPTRAGGQPTNRYLQLLRAGARERGLPPSYVGYLDGLRAYSITRFRQSVGRIFVLVVWGPLFVLVLLLNHLFARGGRAPGWVRAFGRGVLGAVWWCYDTVFVKVFGDGECTEREEPDLSHE
;
A
#
# COMPACT_ATOMS: atom_id res chain seq x y z
N MET A 1 55.34 38.43 20.98
CA MET A 1 54.85 37.46 19.97
C MET A 1 55.26 36.05 20.40
N SER A 2 54.36 35.35 21.09
CA SER A 2 54.20 33.88 21.01
C SER A 2 53.04 33.51 21.94
N GLU A 3 51.82 33.56 21.42
CA GLU A 3 50.65 32.96 22.05
C GLU A 3 50.71 31.44 21.88
N LYS A 4 50.54 30.69 22.98
CA LYS A 4 50.15 29.28 22.92
C LYS A 4 48.83 29.13 23.69
N THR A 5 47.74 29.16 22.94
CA THR A 5 46.42 28.67 23.32
C THR A 5 46.46 27.15 23.48
N PRO A 6 45.85 26.57 24.53
CA PRO A 6 45.38 25.20 24.47
C PRO A 6 43.85 25.20 24.46
N LEU A 7 43.26 24.94 23.30
CA LEU A 7 41.86 24.54 23.18
C LEU A 7 41.80 23.23 22.41
N LEU A 8 41.06 22.27 22.99
CA LEU A 8 40.56 20.98 22.49
C LEU A 8 41.01 19.80 23.36
N ALA A 9 40.35 19.64 24.51
CA ALA A 9 40.19 18.34 25.13
C ALA A 9 39.03 17.61 24.45
N LEU A 10 39.31 16.46 23.83
CA LEU A 10 38.30 15.52 23.34
C LEU A 10 37.49 14.99 24.53
N GLY A 11 36.27 15.51 24.68
CA GLY A 11 35.24 14.90 25.51
C GLY A 11 34.58 13.76 24.75
N THR A 12 35.14 12.56 24.84
CA THR A 12 34.44 11.33 24.45
C THR A 12 33.47 10.98 25.58
N SER A 13 32.21 11.38 25.45
CA SER A 13 31.13 10.80 26.24
C SER A 13 30.56 9.62 25.46
N PRO A 14 30.73 8.36 25.91
CA PRO A 14 29.95 7.26 25.36
C PRO A 14 28.53 7.40 25.92
N SER A 15 27.64 8.05 25.18
CA SER A 15 26.20 7.92 25.43
C SER A 15 25.78 6.52 24.95
N SER A 16 26.05 5.50 25.77
CA SER A 16 25.44 4.19 25.65
C SER A 16 23.96 4.29 26.03
N SER A 17 23.14 4.77 25.10
CA SER A 17 21.72 4.42 25.08
C SER A 17 21.58 3.24 24.14
N THR A 18 21.72 2.04 24.69
CA THR A 18 21.47 0.78 23.97
C THR A 18 19.97 0.53 23.84
N SER A 19 19.19 1.55 23.46
CA SER A 19 17.86 1.31 22.91
C SER A 19 18.06 0.81 21.48
N PRO A 20 17.47 -0.33 21.09
CA PRO A 20 17.52 -0.76 19.69
C PRO A 20 17.00 0.38 18.80
N GLU A 21 17.67 0.66 17.68
CA GLU A 21 17.21 1.67 16.72
C GLU A 21 15.82 1.25 16.19
N THR A 22 14.78 1.98 16.60
CA THR A 22 13.38 1.75 16.20
C THR A 22 12.98 2.67 15.07
N ILE A 23 11.96 2.25 14.31
CA ILE A 23 11.39 2.98 13.18
C ILE A 23 9.89 3.10 13.40
N ASN A 24 9.38 4.32 13.29
CA ASN A 24 7.95 4.59 13.22
C ASN A 24 7.47 4.33 11.79
N TYR A 25 6.61 3.32 11.60
CA TYR A 25 6.01 2.96 10.33
C TYR A 25 4.50 3.23 10.33
N LEU A 26 4.04 4.10 9.43
CA LEU A 26 2.62 4.37 9.23
C LEU A 26 2.01 3.34 8.28
N ALA A 27 1.05 2.57 8.79
CA ALA A 27 0.19 1.69 8.04
C ALA A 27 -1.19 2.31 7.78
N TYR A 28 -1.69 2.11 6.56
CA TYR A 28 -3.01 2.57 6.13
C TYR A 28 -3.77 1.54 5.28
N GLY A 29 -3.12 0.43 4.91
CA GLY A 29 -3.66 -0.64 4.07
C GLY A 29 -3.89 -1.94 4.86
N SER A 30 -3.61 -3.09 4.23
CA SER A 30 -3.75 -4.41 4.86
C SER A 30 -2.94 -4.58 6.15
N ASN A 31 -1.85 -3.83 6.32
CA ASN A 31 -1.04 -3.82 7.56
C ASN A 31 -1.75 -3.23 8.80
N LEU A 32 -2.96 -2.66 8.65
CA LEU A 32 -3.79 -2.35 9.82
C LEU A 32 -4.17 -3.63 10.59
N ASN A 33 -4.36 -4.75 9.88
CA ASN A 33 -4.79 -6.02 10.45
C ASN A 33 -3.61 -6.86 10.96
N SER A 34 -3.70 -7.39 12.18
CA SER A 34 -2.63 -8.20 12.78
C SER A 34 -2.35 -9.52 12.06
N ALA A 35 -3.35 -10.17 11.44
CA ALA A 35 -3.11 -11.38 10.65
C ALA A 35 -2.19 -11.09 9.45
N THR A 36 -2.22 -9.86 8.95
CA THR A 36 -1.30 -9.39 7.90
C THR A 36 0.07 -9.03 8.50
N LEU A 37 0.13 -8.07 9.43
CA LEU A 37 1.39 -7.53 9.95
C LEU A 37 2.17 -8.57 10.77
N THR A 38 1.51 -9.18 11.76
CA THR A 38 2.14 -10.13 12.69
C THR A 38 2.08 -11.57 12.17
N GLY A 39 0.97 -11.97 11.54
CA GLY A 39 0.82 -13.31 10.97
C GLY A 39 1.69 -13.52 9.74
N SER A 40 1.33 -12.90 8.61
CA SER A 40 2.01 -13.14 7.33
C SER A 40 3.42 -12.56 7.26
N ARG A 41 3.65 -11.34 7.79
CA ARG A 41 4.95 -10.65 7.70
C ARG A 41 5.86 -10.90 8.90
N ARG A 42 5.35 -11.52 9.97
CA ARG A 42 6.11 -11.80 11.21
C ARG A 42 6.75 -10.54 11.81
N ILE A 43 6.01 -9.44 11.78
CA ILE A 43 6.40 -8.16 12.35
C ILE A 43 5.72 -7.98 13.72
N HIS A 44 6.52 -7.68 14.73
CA HIS A 44 6.07 -7.50 16.10
C HIS A 44 6.25 -6.04 16.51
N PRO A 45 5.19 -5.22 16.46
CA PRO A 45 5.27 -3.82 16.89
C PRO A 45 5.51 -3.71 18.40
N LEU A 46 6.40 -2.81 18.78
CA LEU A 46 6.71 -2.43 20.17
C LEU A 46 5.62 -1.50 20.72
N HIS A 47 5.19 -0.55 19.90
CA HIS A 47 4.11 0.37 20.20
C HIS A 47 3.16 0.50 19.01
N ILE A 48 1.88 0.71 19.29
CA ILE A 48 0.79 0.80 18.31
C ILE A 48 0.01 2.08 18.61
N THR A 49 0.10 3.07 17.74
CA THR A 49 -0.57 4.37 17.93
C THR A 49 -1.54 4.64 16.78
N PRO A 50 -2.87 4.64 17.03
CA PRO A 50 -3.84 5.17 16.08
C PRO A 50 -3.59 6.67 15.83
N VAL A 51 -3.53 7.09 14.57
CA VAL A 51 -3.18 8.45 14.17
C VAL A 51 -4.09 8.97 13.05
N ARG A 52 -4.25 10.29 12.98
CA ARG A 52 -4.70 11.00 11.78
C ARG A 52 -3.51 11.61 11.04
N VAL A 53 -3.65 11.73 9.72
CA VAL A 53 -2.62 12.25 8.81
C VAL A 53 -3.29 13.24 7.85
N PRO A 54 -3.46 14.52 8.25
CA PRO A 54 -4.20 15.53 7.48
C PRO A 54 -3.63 15.86 6.09
N SER A 55 -2.37 15.51 5.85
CA SER A 55 -1.68 15.75 4.59
C SER A 55 -1.92 14.69 3.52
N LEU A 56 -2.56 13.56 3.87
CA LEU A 56 -2.79 12.44 2.96
C LEU A 56 -4.28 12.08 2.90
N THR A 57 -4.69 11.49 1.78
CA THR A 57 -5.98 10.80 1.63
C THR A 57 -5.74 9.37 1.14
N LEU A 58 -6.57 8.44 1.61
CA LEU A 58 -6.58 7.05 1.16
C LEU A 58 -7.12 6.97 -0.26
N THR A 59 -6.43 6.24 -1.14
CA THR A 59 -6.89 5.90 -2.49
C THR A 59 -6.74 4.40 -2.73
N PHE A 60 -7.35 3.89 -3.81
CA PHE A 60 -7.23 2.49 -4.23
C PHE A 60 -6.62 2.42 -5.62
N THR A 61 -5.48 3.09 -5.78
CA THR A 61 -4.86 3.28 -7.09
C THR A 61 -3.70 2.34 -7.36
N LEU A 62 -3.14 1.65 -6.36
CA LEU A 62 -2.03 0.74 -6.63
C LEU A 62 -2.54 -0.44 -7.46
N ALA A 63 -2.01 -0.59 -8.68
CA ALA A 63 -2.44 -1.61 -9.61
C ALA A 63 -2.03 -3.01 -9.13
N GLY A 64 -3.00 -3.92 -9.11
CA GLY A 64 -2.80 -5.35 -8.91
C GLY A 64 -3.02 -6.10 -10.22
N ILE A 65 -3.69 -7.25 -10.14
CA ILE A 65 -3.95 -8.13 -11.29
C ILE A 65 -5.45 -8.05 -11.64
N PRO A 66 -5.82 -7.70 -12.89
CA PRO A 66 -7.22 -7.61 -13.28
C PRO A 66 -7.95 -8.94 -13.07
N TYR A 67 -9.24 -8.89 -12.74
CA TYR A 67 -10.13 -10.01 -12.41
C TYR A 67 -9.78 -10.82 -11.14
N VAL A 68 -8.59 -10.63 -10.56
CA VAL A 68 -8.11 -11.37 -9.39
C VAL A 68 -8.09 -10.48 -8.17
N GLU A 69 -7.24 -9.46 -8.21
CA GLU A 69 -7.08 -8.47 -7.16
C GLU A 69 -6.68 -7.16 -7.83
N PRO A 70 -7.65 -6.40 -8.36
CA PRO A 70 -7.38 -5.39 -9.37
C PRO A 70 -6.60 -4.19 -8.86
N CYS A 71 -6.84 -3.81 -7.60
CA CYS A 71 -6.09 -2.75 -6.96
C CYS A 71 -5.94 -2.97 -5.45
N PHE A 72 -5.01 -2.21 -4.87
CA PHE A 72 -4.72 -2.15 -3.45
C PHE A 72 -4.76 -0.70 -2.95
N ALA A 73 -4.78 -0.53 -1.62
CA ALA A 73 -4.68 0.78 -1.01
C ALA A 73 -3.38 1.49 -1.41
N ASN A 74 -3.48 2.78 -1.64
CA ASN A 74 -2.38 3.73 -1.81
C ASN A 74 -2.77 5.02 -1.09
N VAL A 75 -1.88 6.01 -1.07
CA VAL A 75 -2.19 7.34 -0.55
C VAL A 75 -1.65 8.39 -1.49
N ARG A 76 -2.34 9.53 -1.54
CA ARG A 76 -1.88 10.71 -2.26
C ARG A 76 -1.93 11.94 -1.34
N PRO A 77 -1.12 12.97 -1.63
CA PRO A 77 -1.26 14.26 -0.95
C PRO A 77 -2.70 14.76 -1.03
N ARG A 78 -3.22 15.21 0.10
CA ARG A 78 -4.52 15.87 0.16
C ARG A 78 -4.34 17.29 -0.34
N LEU A 79 -4.98 17.60 -1.46
CA LEU A 79 -5.07 18.95 -1.97
C LEU A 79 -6.33 19.58 -1.35
N PRO A 80 -6.41 20.92 -1.16
CA PRO A 80 -7.67 21.55 -0.79
C PRO A 80 -8.71 21.13 -1.84
N PRO A 81 -9.80 20.43 -1.43
CA PRO A 81 -10.68 19.78 -2.39
C PRO A 81 -11.36 20.85 -3.25
N PRO A 82 -11.49 20.66 -4.58
CA PRO A 82 -12.56 21.32 -5.30
C PRO A 82 -13.89 20.93 -4.64
N ALA A 83 -14.86 21.84 -4.61
CA ALA A 83 -16.09 21.78 -3.78
C ALA A 83 -16.95 20.49 -3.93
N GLU A 84 -16.61 19.60 -4.86
CA GLU A 84 -17.38 18.41 -5.24
C GLU A 84 -16.72 17.08 -4.83
N GLN A 85 -15.49 17.07 -4.30
CA GLN A 85 -14.80 15.85 -3.87
C GLN A 85 -14.57 15.82 -2.35
N GLU A 86 -15.26 14.92 -1.65
CA GLU A 86 -15.04 14.65 -0.23
C GLU A 86 -13.69 13.92 -0.02
N GLU A 87 -12.57 14.65 -0.10
CA GLU A 87 -11.27 14.13 0.35
C GLU A 87 -11.25 14.06 1.88
N ARG A 88 -11.11 12.84 2.39
CA ARG A 88 -11.02 12.59 3.83
C ARG A 88 -9.55 12.54 4.22
N GLU A 89 -9.23 13.13 5.38
CA GLU A 89 -7.90 12.91 5.94
C GLU A 89 -7.70 11.42 6.20
N LEU A 90 -6.48 10.96 5.95
CA LEU A 90 -6.10 9.59 6.22
C LEU A 90 -6.14 9.35 7.73
N VAL A 91 -6.74 8.25 8.13
CA VAL A 91 -6.59 7.69 9.47
C VAL A 91 -5.90 6.33 9.33
N GLY A 92 -4.85 6.13 10.12
CA GLY A 92 -4.01 4.94 10.08
C GLY A 92 -3.43 4.62 11.45
N VAL A 93 -2.38 3.82 11.45
CA VAL A 93 -1.69 3.40 12.66
C VAL A 93 -0.19 3.55 12.48
N VAL A 94 0.47 4.20 13.42
CA VAL A 94 1.92 4.17 13.53
C VAL A 94 2.32 2.97 14.38
N TYR A 95 3.15 2.11 13.81
CA TYR A 95 3.83 1.03 14.49
C TYR A 95 5.27 1.44 14.77
N GLU A 96 5.67 1.39 16.04
CA GLU A 96 7.09 1.41 16.38
C GLU A 96 7.63 -0.01 16.22
N ILE A 97 8.56 -0.20 15.29
CA ILE A 97 9.11 -1.52 14.95
C ILE A 97 10.64 -1.48 14.91
N THR A 98 11.28 -2.63 15.09
CA THR A 98 12.73 -2.74 14.99
C THR A 98 13.21 -2.51 13.55
N ARG A 99 14.46 -2.09 13.36
CA ARG A 99 15.08 -2.01 12.01
C ARG A 99 15.02 -3.35 11.25
N ALA A 100 15.13 -4.48 11.96
CA ALA A 100 15.03 -5.81 11.36
C ALA A 100 13.60 -6.10 10.86
N ASP A 101 12.59 -5.75 11.65
CA ASP A 101 11.18 -5.81 11.23
C ASP A 101 10.89 -4.90 10.05
N TYR A 102 11.45 -3.69 10.03
CA TYR A 102 11.28 -2.78 8.90
C TYR A 102 11.92 -3.33 7.62
N ALA A 103 13.09 -3.97 7.71
CA ALA A 103 13.70 -4.65 6.57
C ALA A 103 12.83 -5.82 6.08
N ARG A 104 12.21 -6.60 6.99
CA ARG A 104 11.22 -7.63 6.63
C ARG A 104 9.98 -7.03 5.97
N LEU A 105 9.49 -5.90 6.46
CA LEU A 105 8.37 -5.17 5.87
C LEU A 105 8.67 -4.80 4.42
N LEU A 106 9.81 -4.14 4.17
CA LEU A 106 10.23 -3.78 2.83
C LEU A 106 10.39 -5.00 1.90
N ALA A 107 10.81 -6.15 2.44
CA ALA A 107 10.91 -7.39 1.68
C ALA A 107 9.54 -7.96 1.28
N THR A 108 8.54 -7.82 2.15
CA THR A 108 7.26 -8.55 2.09
C THR A 108 6.09 -7.73 1.54
N GLU A 109 6.15 -6.40 1.62
CA GLU A 109 5.28 -5.48 0.86
C GLU A 109 5.47 -5.62 -0.66
N GLY A 110 6.42 -6.49 -1.06
CA GLY A 110 7.00 -6.55 -2.36
C GLY A 110 8.03 -5.45 -2.48
N ALA A 111 9.09 -5.71 -3.23
CA ALA A 111 9.90 -4.68 -3.86
C ALA A 111 9.04 -3.88 -4.87
N GLY A 112 7.91 -3.33 -4.39
CA GLY A 112 6.82 -2.73 -5.11
C GLY A 112 7.47 -1.78 -6.06
N ALA A 113 7.36 -2.10 -7.33
CA ALA A 113 8.22 -1.45 -8.27
C ALA A 113 7.87 0.03 -8.47
N GLY A 114 6.81 0.50 -7.78
CA GLY A 114 6.45 1.91 -7.58
C GLY A 114 6.39 2.43 -6.12
N TYR A 115 6.44 1.59 -5.07
CA TYR A 115 6.39 2.11 -3.69
C TYR A 115 7.70 2.81 -3.31
N GLN A 116 7.58 4.06 -2.87
CA GLN A 116 8.66 4.91 -2.40
C GLN A 116 8.45 5.21 -0.91
N GLU A 117 9.54 5.34 -0.17
CA GLU A 117 9.50 5.71 1.24
C GLU A 117 9.31 7.22 1.36
N PHE A 118 8.31 7.63 2.14
CA PHE A 118 8.06 9.03 2.49
C PHE A 118 7.97 9.19 4.00
N THR A 119 8.38 10.35 4.49
CA THR A 119 8.24 10.73 5.89
C THR A 119 7.05 11.67 6.03
N VAL A 120 6.13 11.36 6.95
CA VAL A 120 4.91 12.12 7.16
C VAL A 120 4.66 12.41 8.64
N ALA A 121 4.08 13.58 8.91
CA ALA A 121 3.64 13.98 10.24
C ALA A 121 2.32 13.30 10.60
N CYS A 122 2.32 12.55 11.69
CA CYS A 122 1.16 11.81 12.20
C CYS A 122 0.72 12.41 13.53
N TYR A 123 -0.58 12.58 13.71
CA TYR A 123 -1.16 13.15 14.93
C TYR A 123 -1.90 12.05 15.69
N PRO A 124 -1.46 11.66 16.89
CA PRO A 124 -2.15 10.67 17.71
C PRO A 124 -3.63 11.00 17.91
N LEU A 125 -4.47 9.97 17.89
CA LEU A 125 -5.90 10.11 18.21
C LEU A 125 -6.16 10.17 19.72
N ALA A 126 -5.28 9.57 20.51
CA ALA A 126 -5.29 9.70 21.96
C ALA A 126 -4.83 11.09 22.40
N THR A 127 -5.22 11.52 23.61
CA THR A 127 -4.92 12.84 24.16
C THR A 127 -3.41 13.04 24.34
N GLY A 128 -2.76 13.55 23.30
CA GLY A 128 -1.34 13.87 23.25
C GLY A 128 -1.06 14.69 22.00
N ASN A 129 -0.54 15.90 22.18
CA ASN A 129 -0.23 16.81 21.06
C ASN A 129 1.12 16.51 20.38
N GLU A 130 1.81 15.44 20.78
CA GLU A 130 3.10 15.10 20.21
C GLU A 130 2.92 14.53 18.81
N ILE A 131 3.50 15.22 17.83
CA ILE A 131 3.46 14.82 16.42
C ILE A 131 4.50 13.72 16.23
N ILE A 132 4.05 12.56 15.75
CA ILE A 132 4.94 11.43 15.44
C ILE A 132 5.38 11.55 13.98
N THR A 133 6.69 11.63 13.76
CA THR A 133 7.26 11.54 12.42
C THR A 133 7.40 10.06 12.05
N ALA A 134 6.66 9.61 11.03
CA ALA A 134 6.62 8.20 10.63
C ALA A 134 6.98 8.03 9.14
N ARG A 135 7.64 6.91 8.83
CA ARG A 135 7.87 6.46 7.47
C ARG A 135 6.63 5.75 6.95
N THR A 136 6.27 5.99 5.71
CA THR A 136 5.22 5.27 5.01
C THR A 136 5.68 4.90 3.61
N LEU A 137 5.02 3.92 3.02
CA LEU A 137 5.23 3.53 1.63
C LEU A 137 4.07 4.09 0.84
N LEU A 138 4.32 4.86 -0.21
CA LEU A 138 3.28 5.26 -1.17
C LEU A 138 3.81 5.21 -2.59
N CYS A 139 2.93 5.00 -3.56
CA CYS A 139 3.27 5.02 -4.96
C CYS A 139 2.78 6.33 -5.57
N PRO A 140 3.68 7.26 -5.98
CA PRO A 140 3.26 8.53 -6.54
C PRO A 140 2.31 8.35 -7.72
N GLU A 141 1.25 9.14 -7.73
CA GLU A 141 0.29 9.21 -8.84
C GLU A 141 0.81 10.26 -9.82
N GLU A 142 1.37 9.82 -10.96
CA GLU A 142 1.76 10.70 -12.08
C GLU A 142 0.72 10.60 -13.21
N ASP A 143 0.50 11.68 -13.97
CA ASP A 143 -0.58 11.83 -14.95
C ASP A 143 -0.85 10.59 -15.83
N THR A 144 -2.12 10.24 -15.95
CA THR A 144 -2.72 8.91 -16.17
C THR A 144 -2.58 8.27 -17.56
N THR A 145 -1.58 8.62 -18.37
CA THR A 145 -1.62 8.33 -19.83
C THR A 145 -0.72 7.20 -20.34
N SER A 146 -0.11 6.35 -19.50
CA SER A 146 0.84 5.32 -19.99
C SER A 146 0.61 3.92 -19.44
N ALA A 147 0.53 2.94 -20.35
CA ALA A 147 0.52 1.51 -20.02
C ALA A 147 1.78 1.13 -19.21
N GLY A 148 1.62 0.35 -18.14
CA GLY A 148 2.72 -0.10 -17.28
C GLY A 148 3.08 0.79 -16.10
N LYS A 149 2.26 1.81 -15.80
CA LYS A 149 2.38 2.57 -14.54
C LYS A 149 1.89 1.72 -13.35
N PRO A 150 2.50 1.90 -12.16
CA PRO A 150 2.11 1.17 -10.94
C PRO A 150 0.79 1.65 -10.34
N THR A 151 0.23 2.77 -10.83
CA THR A 151 -1.03 3.36 -10.36
C THR A 151 -2.07 3.43 -11.47
N ARG A 152 -3.34 3.19 -11.12
CA ARG A 152 -4.53 3.28 -11.97
C ARG A 152 -5.69 3.88 -11.18
N ALA A 153 -6.42 4.82 -11.77
CA ALA A 153 -7.57 5.45 -11.11
C ALA A 153 -8.86 4.65 -11.33
N GLY A 154 -9.76 4.68 -10.35
CA GLY A 154 -11.12 4.13 -10.49
C GLY A 154 -11.27 2.66 -10.13
N GLY A 155 -10.18 1.92 -9.88
CA GLY A 155 -10.25 0.49 -9.51
C GLY A 155 -10.95 0.20 -8.18
N GLN A 156 -11.59 -0.97 -8.11
CA GLN A 156 -12.22 -1.49 -6.90
C GLN A 156 -11.37 -2.59 -6.26
N PRO A 157 -11.07 -2.50 -4.94
CA PRO A 157 -10.40 -3.58 -4.24
C PRO A 157 -11.32 -4.78 -4.05
N THR A 158 -10.74 -5.97 -3.91
CA THR A 158 -11.52 -7.18 -3.64
C THR A 158 -12.20 -7.12 -2.28
N ASN A 159 -13.28 -7.90 -2.12
CA ASN A 159 -13.92 -8.05 -0.81
C ASN A 159 -12.94 -8.59 0.25
N ARG A 160 -12.10 -9.56 -0.12
CA ARG A 160 -11.04 -10.11 0.72
C ARG A 160 -10.09 -9.01 1.25
N TYR A 161 -9.64 -8.11 0.37
CA TYR A 161 -8.76 -7.01 0.77
C TYR A 161 -9.47 -5.98 1.65
N LEU A 162 -10.71 -5.59 1.30
CA LEU A 162 -11.50 -4.67 2.12
C LEU A 162 -11.80 -5.25 3.50
N GLN A 163 -12.00 -6.56 3.63
CA GLN A 163 -12.16 -7.20 4.94
C GLN A 163 -10.92 -7.04 5.82
N LEU A 164 -9.70 -7.19 5.27
CA LEU A 164 -8.46 -6.93 6.03
C LEU A 164 -8.43 -5.48 6.51
N LEU A 165 -8.72 -4.53 5.63
CA LEU A 165 -8.72 -3.10 5.95
C LEU A 165 -9.75 -2.76 7.05
N ARG A 166 -10.98 -3.24 6.90
CA ARG A 166 -12.10 -3.03 7.82
C ARG A 166 -11.89 -3.71 9.18
N ALA A 167 -11.42 -4.95 9.18
CA ALA A 167 -11.13 -5.68 10.41
C ALA A 167 -9.95 -5.04 11.15
N GLY A 168 -8.88 -4.68 10.43
CA GLY A 168 -7.75 -3.96 11.00
C GLY A 168 -8.15 -2.60 11.58
N ALA A 169 -8.97 -1.82 10.88
CA ALA A 169 -9.46 -0.54 11.39
C ALA A 169 -10.21 -0.68 12.73
N ARG A 170 -11.07 -1.71 12.85
CA ARG A 170 -11.79 -2.00 14.10
C ARG A 170 -10.87 -2.52 15.20
N GLU A 171 -9.98 -3.45 14.87
CA GLU A 171 -8.98 -4.03 15.79
C GLU A 171 -8.12 -2.94 16.44
N ARG A 172 -7.79 -1.89 15.67
CA ARG A 172 -6.94 -0.78 16.12
C ARG A 172 -7.73 0.38 16.72
N GLY A 173 -9.05 0.24 16.89
CA GLY A 173 -9.89 1.26 17.49
C GLY A 173 -9.90 2.58 16.71
N LEU A 174 -9.86 2.54 15.37
CA LEU A 174 -9.97 3.76 14.56
C LEU A 174 -11.36 4.42 14.75
N PRO A 175 -11.50 5.74 14.53
CA PRO A 175 -12.73 6.47 14.80
C PRO A 175 -13.94 5.87 14.07
N PRO A 176 -15.13 5.80 14.71
CA PRO A 176 -16.33 5.22 14.10
C PRO A 176 -16.71 5.85 12.75
N SER A 177 -16.49 7.16 12.58
CA SER A 177 -16.73 7.85 11.31
C SER A 177 -15.82 7.35 10.18
N TYR A 178 -14.56 7.04 10.48
CA TYR A 178 -13.62 6.48 9.51
C TYR A 178 -13.92 5.02 9.21
N VAL A 179 -14.28 4.22 10.21
CA VAL A 179 -14.74 2.84 10.01
C VAL A 179 -15.99 2.81 9.12
N GLY A 180 -16.97 3.69 9.35
CA GLY A 180 -18.15 3.83 8.50
C GLY A 180 -17.82 4.19 7.06
N TYR A 181 -16.83 5.07 6.84
CA TYR A 181 -16.29 5.33 5.51
C TYR A 181 -15.73 4.07 4.85
N LEU A 182 -14.90 3.28 5.56
CA LEU A 182 -14.32 2.04 5.04
C LEU A 182 -15.40 0.96 4.76
N ASP A 183 -16.45 0.92 5.55
CA ASP A 183 -17.60 0.02 5.35
C ASP A 183 -18.40 0.40 4.09
N GLY A 184 -18.47 1.68 3.76
CA GLY A 184 -19.13 2.19 2.54
C GLY A 184 -18.37 1.90 1.24
N LEU A 185 -17.11 1.48 1.30
CA LEU A 185 -16.31 1.14 0.11
C LEU A 185 -16.91 -0.06 -0.64
N ARG A 186 -17.04 0.07 -1.96
CA ARG A 186 -17.58 -1.01 -2.81
C ARG A 186 -16.47 -2.00 -3.14
N ALA A 187 -16.76 -3.28 -2.92
CA ALA A 187 -15.86 -4.36 -3.30
C ALA A 187 -15.99 -4.67 -4.79
N TYR A 188 -14.88 -5.03 -5.43
CA TYR A 188 -14.88 -5.70 -6.72
C TYR A 188 -15.49 -7.09 -6.60
N SER A 189 -16.40 -7.41 -7.51
CA SER A 189 -16.96 -8.75 -7.71
C SER A 189 -17.13 -9.04 -9.19
N ILE A 190 -16.88 -10.29 -9.57
CA ILE A 190 -17.21 -10.80 -10.91
C ILE A 190 -18.72 -11.02 -10.97
N THR A 191 -19.39 -10.39 -11.93
CA THR A 191 -20.84 -10.48 -12.14
C THR A 191 -21.19 -11.36 -13.34
N ARG A 192 -20.30 -11.47 -14.33
CA ARG A 192 -20.54 -12.25 -15.56
C ARG A 192 -19.64 -13.47 -15.66
N PHE A 193 -20.15 -14.52 -16.31
CA PHE A 193 -19.37 -15.74 -16.57
C PHE A 193 -18.11 -15.45 -17.41
N ARG A 194 -18.18 -14.53 -18.38
CA ARG A 194 -17.03 -14.16 -19.23
C ARG A 194 -15.86 -13.57 -18.42
N GLN A 195 -16.14 -12.80 -17.37
CA GLN A 195 -15.10 -12.28 -16.47
C GLN A 195 -14.44 -13.42 -15.67
N SER A 196 -15.19 -14.47 -15.31
CA SER A 196 -14.64 -15.67 -14.67
C SER A 196 -13.68 -16.42 -15.60
N VAL A 197 -14.00 -16.51 -16.90
CA VAL A 197 -13.10 -17.05 -17.93
C VAL A 197 -11.86 -16.16 -18.06
N GLY A 198 -12.03 -14.84 -18.11
CA GLY A 198 -10.93 -13.87 -18.13
C GLY A 198 -9.97 -14.05 -16.95
N ARG A 199 -10.50 -14.24 -15.73
CA ARG A 199 -9.71 -14.54 -14.53
C ARG A 199 -8.86 -15.80 -14.69
N ILE A 200 -9.45 -16.90 -15.15
CA ILE A 200 -8.73 -18.17 -15.36
C ILE A 200 -7.63 -17.97 -16.41
N PHE A 201 -7.95 -17.28 -17.51
CA PHE A 201 -7.00 -17.00 -18.56
C PHE A 201 -5.80 -16.21 -18.03
N VAL A 202 -6.04 -15.12 -17.29
CA VAL A 202 -4.97 -14.31 -16.67
C VAL A 202 -4.10 -15.17 -15.75
N LEU A 203 -4.72 -15.99 -14.89
CA LEU A 203 -3.97 -16.84 -13.95
C LEU A 203 -3.14 -17.92 -14.67
N VAL A 204 -3.65 -18.54 -15.73
CA VAL A 204 -2.92 -19.59 -16.45
C VAL A 204 -1.80 -19.02 -17.30
N VAL A 205 -2.05 -17.93 -18.02
CA VAL A 205 -1.07 -17.33 -18.94
C VAL A 205 -0.01 -16.54 -18.20
N TRP A 206 -0.40 -15.74 -17.21
CA TRP A 206 0.52 -14.82 -16.51
C TRP A 206 0.95 -15.33 -15.14
N GLY A 207 0.22 -16.26 -14.52
CA GLY A 207 0.55 -16.84 -13.22
C GLY A 207 1.98 -17.40 -13.13
N PRO A 208 2.47 -18.19 -14.10
CA PRO A 208 3.85 -18.69 -14.08
C PRO A 208 4.89 -17.55 -14.05
N LEU A 209 4.66 -16.46 -14.77
CA LEU A 209 5.54 -15.28 -14.74
C LEU A 209 5.47 -14.55 -13.40
N PHE A 210 4.29 -14.43 -12.79
CA PHE A 210 4.17 -13.85 -11.45
C PHE A 210 4.87 -14.71 -10.38
N VAL A 211 4.72 -16.03 -10.44
CA VAL A 211 5.45 -16.96 -9.56
C VAL A 211 6.96 -16.81 -9.75
N LEU A 212 7.44 -16.67 -10.99
CA LEU A 212 8.84 -16.39 -11.26
C LEU A 212 9.31 -15.07 -10.65
N VAL A 213 8.54 -13.98 -10.77
CA VAL A 213 8.85 -12.69 -10.15
C VAL A 213 8.94 -12.83 -8.63
N LEU A 214 8.00 -13.53 -8.00
CA LEU A 214 8.01 -13.79 -6.55
C LEU A 214 9.24 -14.62 -6.13
N LEU A 215 9.59 -15.65 -6.91
CA LEU A 215 10.78 -16.47 -6.67
C LEU A 215 12.07 -15.65 -6.79
N LEU A 216 12.22 -14.85 -7.84
CA LEU A 216 13.38 -13.97 -8.02
C LEU A 216 13.49 -12.95 -6.89
N ASN A 217 12.37 -12.37 -6.45
CA ASN A 217 12.36 -11.50 -5.28
C ASN A 217 12.83 -12.25 -4.02
N HIS A 218 12.33 -13.47 -3.79
CA HIS A 218 12.72 -14.26 -2.63
C HIS A 218 14.22 -14.61 -2.63
N LEU A 219 14.79 -14.96 -3.80
CA LEU A 219 16.18 -15.37 -3.94
C LEU A 219 17.17 -14.20 -3.90
N PHE A 220 16.80 -13.04 -4.45
CA PHE A 220 17.73 -11.94 -4.66
C PHE A 220 17.51 -10.72 -3.73
N ALA A 221 16.44 -10.66 -2.96
CA ALA A 221 16.21 -9.54 -2.04
C ALA A 221 17.25 -9.52 -0.90
N ARG A 222 18.18 -8.57 -0.97
CA ARG A 222 19.15 -8.30 0.11
C ARG A 222 18.71 -7.03 0.85
N GLY A 223 18.67 -7.09 2.18
CA GLY A 223 18.22 -5.95 3.00
C GLY A 223 16.78 -5.51 2.73
N GLY A 224 15.93 -6.43 2.28
CA GLY A 224 14.52 -6.18 1.97
C GLY A 224 14.24 -5.53 0.61
N ARG A 225 15.25 -5.36 -0.25
CA ARG A 225 15.03 -4.87 -1.62
C ARG A 225 15.63 -5.80 -2.67
N ALA A 226 14.84 -6.14 -3.67
CA ALA A 226 15.29 -6.91 -4.83
C ALA A 226 16.18 -6.04 -5.77
N PRO A 227 17.10 -6.65 -6.54
CA PRO A 227 17.92 -5.94 -7.52
C PRO A 227 17.07 -5.18 -8.53
N GLY A 228 17.62 -4.08 -9.07
CA GLY A 228 16.92 -3.21 -10.01
C GLY A 228 16.36 -3.95 -11.22
N TRP A 229 17.08 -4.96 -11.75
CA TRP A 229 16.64 -5.75 -12.89
C TRP A 229 15.42 -6.64 -12.58
N VAL A 230 15.32 -7.22 -11.37
CA VAL A 230 14.15 -8.02 -10.94
C VAL A 230 12.92 -7.13 -10.85
N ARG A 231 13.09 -5.93 -10.26
CA ARG A 231 12.02 -4.94 -10.15
C ARG A 231 11.58 -4.42 -11.53
N ALA A 232 12.52 -4.17 -12.43
CA ALA A 232 12.24 -3.77 -13.80
C ALA A 232 11.49 -4.87 -14.58
N PHE A 233 11.91 -6.12 -14.43
CA PHE A 233 11.22 -7.27 -15.01
C PHE A 233 9.78 -7.39 -14.48
N GLY A 234 9.58 -7.29 -13.16
CA GLY A 234 8.25 -7.28 -12.55
C GLY A 234 7.34 -6.17 -13.08
N ARG A 235 7.86 -4.94 -13.26
CA ARG A 235 7.11 -3.84 -13.92
C ARG A 235 6.75 -4.17 -15.36
N GLY A 236 7.70 -4.74 -16.11
CA GLY A 236 7.48 -5.14 -17.49
C GLY A 236 6.34 -6.15 -17.60
N VAL A 237 6.35 -7.18 -16.75
CA VAL A 237 5.27 -8.19 -16.70
C VAL A 237 3.93 -7.55 -16.34
N LEU A 238 3.88 -6.74 -15.27
CA LEU A 238 2.63 -6.09 -14.85
C LEU A 238 2.10 -5.13 -15.93
N GLY A 239 2.99 -4.37 -16.57
CA GLY A 239 2.61 -3.47 -17.66
C GLY A 239 2.13 -4.19 -18.91
N ALA A 240 2.71 -5.34 -19.24
CA ALA A 240 2.22 -6.16 -20.35
C ALA A 240 0.83 -6.75 -20.05
N VAL A 241 0.57 -7.19 -18.81
CA VAL A 241 -0.77 -7.66 -18.39
C VAL A 241 -1.81 -6.56 -18.56
N TRP A 242 -1.52 -5.35 -18.06
CA TRP A 242 -2.44 -4.22 -18.16
C TRP A 242 -2.62 -3.75 -19.60
N TRP A 243 -1.56 -3.73 -20.40
CA TRP A 243 -1.66 -3.44 -21.83
C TRP A 243 -2.56 -4.45 -22.54
N CYS A 244 -2.39 -5.76 -22.31
CA CYS A 244 -3.28 -6.80 -22.84
C CYS A 244 -4.72 -6.63 -22.33
N TYR A 245 -4.89 -6.21 -21.08
CA TYR A 245 -6.20 -5.95 -20.51
C TYR A 245 -6.93 -4.80 -21.20
N ASP A 246 -6.29 -3.64 -21.30
CA ASP A 246 -6.85 -2.41 -21.88
C ASP A 246 -7.12 -2.57 -23.39
N THR A 247 -6.30 -3.36 -24.08
CA THR A 247 -6.44 -3.58 -25.53
C THR A 247 -7.44 -4.67 -25.89
N VAL A 248 -7.44 -5.78 -25.15
CA VAL A 248 -8.16 -7.02 -25.49
C VAL A 248 -9.10 -7.46 -24.37
N PHE A 249 -8.60 -7.70 -23.16
CA PHE A 249 -9.38 -8.46 -22.17
C PHE A 249 -10.66 -7.74 -21.75
N VAL A 250 -10.60 -6.43 -21.51
CA VAL A 250 -11.81 -5.69 -21.10
C VAL A 250 -12.93 -5.78 -22.14
N LYS A 251 -12.57 -5.81 -23.44
CA LYS A 251 -13.52 -5.93 -24.56
C LYS A 251 -14.08 -7.35 -24.72
N VAL A 252 -13.26 -8.36 -24.39
CA VAL A 252 -13.59 -9.78 -24.61
C VAL A 252 -14.24 -10.42 -23.38
N PHE A 253 -13.83 -10.04 -22.18
CA PHE A 253 -14.24 -10.69 -20.94
C PHE A 253 -15.09 -9.79 -20.04
N GLY A 254 -15.13 -8.48 -20.29
CA GLY A 254 -15.79 -7.47 -19.44
C GLY A 254 -14.82 -6.82 -18.46
N ASP A 255 -15.34 -5.99 -17.56
CA ASP A 255 -14.54 -5.20 -16.63
C ASP A 255 -13.87 -6.09 -15.55
N GLY A 256 -12.55 -6.04 -15.51
CA GLY A 256 -11.70 -6.73 -14.53
C GLY A 256 -11.19 -5.83 -13.42
N GLU A 257 -11.58 -4.55 -13.41
CA GLU A 257 -11.12 -3.49 -12.51
C GLU A 257 -12.26 -2.94 -11.64
N CYS A 258 -13.49 -2.94 -12.17
CA CYS A 258 -14.72 -2.53 -11.50
C CYS A 258 -15.83 -3.58 -11.65
N THR A 259 -16.72 -3.61 -10.65
CA THR A 259 -17.97 -4.38 -10.71
C THR A 259 -18.91 -3.74 -11.73
N GLU A 260 -19.27 -4.48 -12.76
CA GLU A 260 -20.28 -4.04 -13.73
C GLU A 260 -21.66 -4.00 -13.06
N ARG A 261 -22.43 -2.92 -13.31
CA ARG A 261 -23.83 -2.87 -12.89
C ARG A 261 -24.62 -3.83 -13.77
N GLU A 262 -25.50 -4.62 -13.16
CA GLU A 262 -26.54 -5.31 -13.91
C GLU A 262 -27.43 -4.24 -14.58
N GLU A 263 -27.51 -4.25 -15.91
CA GLU A 263 -28.57 -3.50 -16.58
C GLU A 263 -29.91 -4.14 -16.16
N PRO A 264 -30.91 -3.36 -15.74
CA PRO A 264 -32.23 -3.92 -15.49
C PRO A 264 -32.72 -4.57 -16.78
N ASP A 265 -33.11 -5.85 -16.68
CA ASP A 265 -33.62 -6.65 -17.78
C ASP A 265 -34.89 -5.98 -18.34
N LEU A 266 -34.77 -5.23 -19.43
CA LEU A 266 -35.89 -4.62 -20.16
C LEU A 266 -36.57 -5.64 -21.10
N SER A 267 -36.58 -6.93 -20.73
CA SER A 267 -37.01 -8.03 -21.61
C SER A 267 -38.34 -8.69 -21.18
N HIS A 268 -39.23 -7.92 -20.52
CA HIS A 268 -40.62 -8.32 -20.32
C HIS A 268 -41.59 -7.13 -20.50
N GLU A 269 -41.87 -6.77 -21.76
CA GLU A 269 -43.15 -6.19 -22.19
C GLU A 269 -43.61 -6.84 -23.50
#